data_AF-A0A133YKQ7-F1
#
_entry.id   AF-A0A133YKQ7-F1
#
_cell.length_a   1.000
_cell.length_b   1.000
_cell.length_c   1.000
_cell.angle_alpha   90.00
_cell.angle_beta   90.00
_cell.angle_gamma   90.00
#
_symmetry.space_group_name_H-M   'P 1'
#
loop_
_entity.id
_entity.type
_entity.pdbx_description
1 polymer ?
#
loop_
_entity_poly.entity_id
_entity_poly.type
_entity_poly.pdbx_seq_one_letter_code
_entity_poly.pdbx_strand_id
1 'polypeptide(L)'
;MNLNFDVEKIKNYKSNSQKARVLTENWVSENMYCPRCGNFNLNHFENNRPVADFFCDFCRNEYELKSNTKNISIKINDGSYETMIRRITSNKNPDFLFMKYSNVQWKVNDLIFVPKHFFVPEIIEKRKPLSQSAKRAGWVGCNILVNKIPTQGKIFIILNGKICDKDDIVNHVNISNRLITKDIKSRGWLIEILNCINLIPTVDFNLTDMYDFEDCLHKKFLNNNNIRAKIRQQLQILRDRKIIEFIARGKYRKII
;
A
#
# COMPACT_ATOMS: atom_id res chain seq x y z
N MET A 1 17.41 13.50 -0.05
CA MET A 1 16.16 13.98 0.59
C MET A 1 16.51 14.69 1.88
N ASN A 2 15.98 15.89 2.12
CA ASN A 2 15.98 16.51 3.45
C ASN A 2 14.76 15.97 4.22
N LEU A 3 14.91 15.48 5.44
CA LEU A 3 13.79 14.91 6.20
C LEU A 3 12.96 15.94 6.95
N ASN A 4 13.45 17.17 7.10
CA ASN A 4 12.77 18.22 7.85
C ASN A 4 11.70 18.91 7.02
N PHE A 5 10.62 19.33 7.68
CA PHE A 5 9.59 20.16 7.09
C PHE A 5 9.94 21.63 7.15
N ASP A 6 9.48 22.39 6.15
CA ASP A 6 9.50 23.84 6.17
C ASP A 6 8.33 24.39 6.99
N VAL A 7 8.56 24.57 8.30
CA VAL A 7 7.55 25.04 9.26
C VAL A 7 7.10 26.48 9.00
N GLU A 8 7.82 27.26 8.21
CA GLU A 8 7.42 28.62 7.84
C GLU A 8 6.10 28.61 7.04
N LYS A 9 5.89 27.58 6.21
CA LYS A 9 4.68 27.44 5.36
C LYS A 9 3.39 27.27 6.15
N ILE A 10 3.46 26.96 7.45
CA ILE A 10 2.28 26.74 8.30
C ILE A 10 1.96 27.86 9.29
N LYS A 11 2.73 28.96 9.30
CA LYS A 11 2.55 30.07 10.25
C LYS A 11 1.11 30.60 10.32
N ASN A 12 0.44 30.68 9.18
CA ASN A 12 -0.90 31.25 9.08
C ASN A 12 -2.04 30.23 9.19
N TYR A 13 -1.73 28.93 9.30
CA TYR A 13 -2.74 27.88 9.40
C TYR A 13 -3.11 27.61 10.86
N LYS A 14 -4.41 27.56 11.16
CA LYS A 14 -4.91 27.23 12.52
C LYS A 14 -5.18 25.73 12.70
N SER A 15 -5.75 25.09 11.67
CA SER A 15 -6.11 23.67 11.74
C SER A 15 -4.90 22.75 11.62
N ASN A 16 -4.72 21.85 12.57
CA ASN A 16 -3.68 20.82 12.52
C ASN A 16 -3.79 19.92 11.27
N SER A 17 -5.00 19.66 10.76
CA SER A 17 -5.16 18.88 9.52
C SER A 17 -4.67 19.64 8.29
N GLN A 18 -4.86 20.96 8.25
CA GLN A 18 -4.36 21.80 7.16
C GLN A 18 -2.85 22.01 7.28
N LYS A 19 -2.32 22.20 8.49
CA LYS A 19 -0.88 22.23 8.74
C LYS A 19 -0.21 20.95 8.24
N ALA A 20 -0.77 19.80 8.62
CA ALA A 20 -0.27 18.51 8.18
C ALA A 20 -0.25 18.42 6.65
N ARG A 21 -1.39 18.71 5.99
CA ARG A 21 -1.52 18.68 4.54
C ARG A 21 -0.45 19.53 3.85
N VAL A 22 -0.34 20.81 4.24
CA VAL A 22 0.61 21.76 3.64
C VAL A 22 2.05 21.29 3.80
N LEU A 23 2.44 20.83 5.00
CA LEU A 23 3.81 20.38 5.23
C LEU A 23 4.14 19.11 4.47
N THR A 24 3.25 18.12 4.52
CA THR A 24 3.55 16.79 3.97
C THR A 24 3.48 16.79 2.45
N GLU A 25 2.51 17.50 1.85
CA GLU A 25 2.45 17.67 0.39
C GLU A 25 3.64 18.48 -0.12
N ASN A 26 4.00 19.57 0.56
CA ASN A 26 5.16 20.36 0.19
C ASN A 26 6.45 19.56 0.24
N TRP A 27 6.64 18.78 1.31
CA TRP A 27 7.81 17.94 1.47
C TRP A 27 7.93 16.93 0.33
N VAL A 28 6.82 16.31 -0.09
CA VAL A 28 6.82 15.40 -1.25
C VAL A 28 7.24 16.14 -2.51
N SER A 29 6.66 17.30 -2.82
CA SER A 29 7.03 18.08 -4.01
C SER A 29 8.52 18.43 -4.06
N GLU A 30 9.13 18.75 -2.93
CA GLU A 30 10.52 19.20 -2.86
C GLU A 30 11.55 18.05 -2.78
N ASN A 31 11.15 16.88 -2.26
CA ASN A 31 12.09 15.82 -1.91
C ASN A 31 11.88 14.50 -2.65
N MET A 32 10.69 14.26 -3.19
CA MET A 32 10.36 12.95 -3.75
C MET A 32 10.70 12.83 -5.23
N TYR A 33 11.45 11.77 -5.52
CA TYR A 33 11.53 11.20 -6.85
C TYR A 33 10.36 10.25 -7.10
N CYS A 34 10.17 9.85 -8.36
CA CYS A 34 9.15 8.87 -8.74
C CYS A 34 9.62 7.43 -8.39
N PRO A 35 8.97 6.71 -7.46
CA PRO A 35 9.40 5.36 -7.08
C PRO A 35 9.17 4.33 -8.19
N ARG A 36 8.32 4.62 -9.19
CA ARG A 36 8.04 3.71 -10.31
C ARG A 36 9.14 3.68 -11.35
N CYS A 37 9.76 4.82 -11.65
CA CYS A 37 10.69 4.93 -12.78
C CYS A 37 12.01 5.65 -12.43
N GLY A 38 12.16 6.13 -11.20
CA GLY A 38 13.35 6.85 -10.76
C GLY A 38 13.46 8.29 -11.25
N ASN A 39 12.48 8.82 -12.00
CA ASN A 39 12.47 10.22 -12.43
C ASN A 39 12.63 11.17 -11.23
N PHE A 40 13.36 12.27 -11.43
CA PHE A 40 13.89 13.10 -10.35
C PHE A 40 12.83 13.68 -9.41
N ASN A 41 11.67 14.07 -9.95
CA ASN A 41 10.62 14.74 -9.20
C ASN A 41 9.24 14.11 -9.43
N LEU A 42 8.36 14.31 -8.44
CA LEU A 42 6.91 14.23 -8.57
C LEU A 42 6.33 15.64 -8.68
N ASN A 43 5.35 15.81 -9.54
CA ASN A 43 4.62 17.07 -9.69
C ASN A 43 3.32 17.02 -8.91
N HIS A 44 2.94 18.15 -8.33
CA HIS A 44 1.68 18.32 -7.61
C HIS A 44 0.53 18.55 -8.61
N PHE A 45 -0.61 17.91 -8.39
CA PHE A 45 -1.83 18.23 -9.13
C PHE A 45 -2.44 19.57 -8.66
N GLU A 46 -3.42 20.10 -9.38
CA GLU A 46 -4.16 21.26 -8.88
C GLU A 46 -4.94 20.90 -7.59
N ASN A 47 -5.05 21.88 -6.68
CA ASN A 47 -5.77 21.69 -5.42
C ASN A 47 -7.21 21.23 -5.66
N ASN A 48 -7.71 20.34 -4.79
CA ASN A 48 -9.05 19.74 -4.85
C ASN A 48 -9.29 18.80 -6.03
N ARG A 49 -8.26 18.41 -6.79
CA ARG A 49 -8.38 17.30 -7.74
C ARG A 49 -8.79 16.03 -6.97
N PRO A 50 -9.89 15.38 -7.34
CA PRO A 50 -10.22 14.09 -6.75
C PRO A 50 -9.12 13.07 -7.05
N VAL A 51 -8.91 12.14 -6.12
CA VAL A 51 -8.24 10.85 -6.33
C VAL A 51 -6.72 10.83 -6.31
N ALA A 52 -6.00 11.88 -6.68
CA ALA A 52 -4.52 11.87 -6.62
C ALA A 52 -3.96 13.26 -6.29
N ASP A 53 -2.86 13.26 -5.55
CA ASP A 53 -2.17 14.48 -5.10
C ASP A 53 -0.95 14.78 -5.99
N PHE A 54 -0.28 13.73 -6.50
CA PHE A 54 0.93 13.85 -7.32
C PHE A 54 0.90 12.98 -8.57
N PHE A 55 1.76 13.33 -9.53
CA PHE A 55 2.04 12.52 -10.70
C PHE A 55 3.50 12.62 -11.15
N CYS A 56 3.94 11.61 -11.88
CA CYS A 56 5.22 11.65 -12.56
C CYS A 56 5.03 12.01 -14.04
N ASP A 57 5.70 13.05 -14.54
CA ASP A 57 5.60 13.43 -15.95
C ASP A 57 6.17 12.37 -16.90
N PHE A 58 7.17 11.62 -16.46
CA PHE A 58 7.85 10.63 -17.28
C PHE A 58 7.01 9.35 -17.46
N CYS A 59 6.65 8.68 -16.36
CA CYS A 59 5.89 7.43 -16.43
C CYS A 59 4.37 7.59 -16.32
N ARG A 60 3.88 8.83 -16.15
CA ARG A 60 2.46 9.19 -16.02
C ARG A 60 1.73 8.56 -14.84
N ASN A 61 2.46 7.94 -13.90
CA ASN A 61 1.86 7.31 -12.75
C ASN A 61 1.39 8.37 -11.73
N GLU A 62 0.23 8.14 -11.14
CA GLU A 62 -0.39 9.00 -10.14
C GLU A 62 -0.21 8.45 -8.73
N TYR A 63 -0.13 9.35 -7.74
CA TYR A 63 0.09 9.03 -6.33
C TYR A 63 -0.87 9.79 -5.43
N GLU A 64 -1.36 9.11 -4.40
CA GLU A 64 -2.14 9.70 -3.31
C GLU A 64 -1.33 9.60 -2.01
N LEU A 65 -1.16 10.72 -1.33
CA LEU A 65 -0.44 10.82 -0.07
C LEU A 65 -1.43 10.67 1.09
N LYS A 66 -1.10 9.81 2.04
CA LYS A 66 -1.74 9.76 3.35
C LYS A 66 -0.68 9.91 4.42
N SER A 67 -0.85 10.93 5.26
CA SER A 67 0.10 11.24 6.33
C SER A 67 -0.56 11.18 7.70
N ASN A 68 0.16 10.68 8.71
CA ASN A 68 -0.26 10.75 10.10
C ASN A 68 0.94 10.87 11.06
N THR A 69 0.67 11.17 12.33
CA THR A 69 1.67 11.17 13.41
C THR A 69 1.76 9.85 14.16
N LYS A 70 0.91 8.88 13.80
CA LYS A 70 0.74 7.60 14.50
C LYS A 70 1.46 6.50 13.72
N ASN A 71 1.37 5.26 14.20
CA ASN A 71 1.96 4.15 13.48
C ASN A 71 1.19 3.86 12.17
N ILE A 72 1.84 4.08 11.02
CA ILE A 72 1.29 3.80 9.67
C ILE A 72 1.31 2.32 9.31
N SER A 73 2.06 1.47 10.03
CA SER A 73 2.22 0.05 9.64
C SER A 73 0.98 -0.80 9.89
N ILE A 74 0.04 -0.32 10.72
CA ILE A 74 -1.19 -1.03 11.06
C ILE A 74 -2.33 -0.59 10.15
N LYS A 75 -2.72 0.67 10.24
CA LYS A 75 -3.82 1.25 9.46
C LYS A 75 -3.69 2.75 9.30
N ILE A 76 -4.29 3.27 8.23
CA ILE A 76 -4.32 4.70 7.94
C ILE A 76 -5.74 5.15 7.59
N ASN A 77 -6.12 6.32 8.08
CA ASN A 77 -7.43 6.89 7.76
C ASN A 77 -7.48 7.30 6.28
N ASP A 78 -8.61 7.06 5.64
CA ASP A 78 -8.89 7.53 4.29
C ASP A 78 -10.26 8.23 4.19
N GLY A 79 -10.60 8.71 3.00
CA GLY A 79 -11.85 9.37 2.65
C GLY A 79 -13.05 8.41 2.58
N SER A 80 -13.91 8.63 1.59
CA SER A 80 -15.19 7.91 1.45
C SER A 80 -14.96 6.42 1.18
N TYR A 81 -15.62 5.57 1.97
CA TYR A 81 -15.56 4.11 1.79
C TYR A 81 -16.03 3.68 0.40
N GLU A 82 -17.19 4.17 -0.03
CA GLU A 82 -17.78 3.79 -1.31
C GLU A 82 -16.89 4.21 -2.49
N THR A 83 -16.33 5.43 -2.42
CA THR A 83 -15.43 5.92 -3.47
C THR A 83 -14.16 5.08 -3.53
N MET A 84 -13.59 4.71 -2.38
CA MET A 84 -12.40 3.85 -2.32
C MET A 84 -12.69 2.47 -2.92
N ILE A 85 -13.78 1.81 -2.51
CA ILE A 85 -14.18 0.50 -3.07
C ILE A 85 -14.37 0.60 -4.59
N ARG A 86 -15.09 1.61 -5.08
CA ARG A 86 -15.31 1.81 -6.52
C ARG A 86 -14.00 2.01 -7.29
N ARG A 87 -13.02 2.75 -6.74
CA ARG A 87 -11.71 2.95 -7.37
C ARG A 87 -10.92 1.65 -7.46
N ILE A 88 -10.91 0.86 -6.39
CA ILE A 88 -10.21 -0.42 -6.32
C ILE A 88 -10.81 -1.41 -7.32
N THR A 89 -12.14 -1.55 -7.34
CA THR A 89 -12.82 -2.52 -8.22
C THR A 89 -12.80 -2.10 -9.69
N SER A 90 -12.70 -0.81 -9.99
CA SER A 90 -12.56 -0.30 -11.37
C SER A 90 -11.10 -0.22 -11.87
N ASN A 91 -10.12 -0.64 -11.07
CA ASN A 91 -8.69 -0.55 -11.40
C ASN A 91 -8.19 0.87 -11.70
N LYS A 92 -8.83 1.88 -11.09
CA LYS A 92 -8.51 3.32 -11.24
C LYS A 92 -7.88 3.90 -9.97
N ASN A 93 -7.34 3.06 -9.10
CA ASN A 93 -6.68 3.52 -7.88
C ASN A 93 -5.30 4.11 -8.22
N PRO A 94 -4.88 5.27 -7.68
CA PRO A 94 -3.49 5.70 -7.72
C PRO A 94 -2.60 4.76 -6.90
N ASP A 95 -1.28 4.92 -7.03
CA ASP A 95 -0.40 4.36 -6.00
C ASP A 95 -0.48 5.19 -4.73
N PHE A 96 -0.08 4.61 -3.59
CA PHE A 96 -0.15 5.31 -2.31
C PHE A 96 1.23 5.58 -1.73
N LEU A 97 1.37 6.76 -1.13
CA LEU A 97 2.46 7.13 -0.24
C LEU A 97 1.90 7.22 1.17
N PHE A 98 2.41 6.42 2.10
CA PHE A 98 2.04 6.46 3.51
C PHE A 98 3.18 7.06 4.32
N MET A 99 2.94 8.25 4.87
CA MET A 99 3.93 9.02 5.61
C MET A 99 3.62 9.02 7.10
N LYS A 100 4.60 8.65 7.92
CA LYS A 100 4.62 8.93 9.35
C LYS A 100 5.57 10.10 9.59
N TYR A 101 5.11 11.11 10.31
CA TYR A 101 5.91 12.28 10.65
C TYR A 101 5.83 12.62 12.13
N SER A 102 6.84 13.33 12.63
CA SER A 102 6.84 13.91 13.96
C SER A 102 6.25 15.32 13.91
N ASN A 103 5.22 15.60 14.71
CA ASN A 103 4.68 16.95 14.91
C ASN A 103 5.39 17.73 16.04
N VAL A 104 6.45 17.15 16.61
CA VAL A 104 7.33 17.81 17.59
C VAL A 104 8.61 18.25 16.90
N GLN A 105 9.26 17.32 16.19
CA GLN A 105 10.49 17.58 15.44
C GLN A 105 10.22 18.08 14.02
N TRP A 106 8.95 18.10 13.58
CA TRP A 106 8.54 18.52 12.24
C TRP A 106 9.38 17.89 11.13
N LYS A 107 9.47 16.56 11.15
CA LYS A 107 10.26 15.79 10.18
C LYS A 107 9.57 14.48 9.80
N VAL A 108 9.88 13.99 8.61
CA VAL A 108 9.46 12.66 8.15
C VAL A 108 10.24 11.59 8.92
N ASN A 109 9.51 10.61 9.44
CA ASN A 109 10.09 9.46 10.15
C ASN A 109 10.01 8.18 9.31
N ASP A 110 8.87 7.91 8.68
CA ASP A 110 8.69 6.76 7.81
C ASP A 110 7.93 7.19 6.55
N LEU A 111 8.29 6.60 5.43
CA LEU A 111 7.58 6.76 4.16
C LEU A 111 7.54 5.43 3.44
N ILE A 112 6.33 4.92 3.22
CA ILE A 112 6.07 3.65 2.54
C ILE A 112 5.39 3.94 1.21
N PHE A 113 5.95 3.42 0.13
CA PHE A 113 5.29 3.33 -1.15
C PHE A 113 4.53 2.03 -1.27
N VAL A 114 3.26 2.10 -1.66
CA VAL A 114 2.40 0.95 -1.90
C VAL A 114 1.84 1.00 -3.32
N PRO A 115 2.25 0.06 -4.19
CA PRO A 115 1.71 -0.05 -5.54
C PRO A 115 0.20 -0.34 -5.53
N LYS A 116 -0.56 0.34 -6.40
CA LYS A 116 -2.02 0.24 -6.55
C LYS A 116 -2.55 -1.18 -6.76
N HIS A 117 -1.75 -2.05 -7.36
CA HIS A 117 -2.12 -3.43 -7.63
C HIS A 117 -2.09 -4.34 -6.39
N PHE A 118 -1.69 -3.83 -5.21
CA PHE A 118 -1.89 -4.50 -3.93
C PHE A 118 -3.20 -4.13 -3.23
N PHE A 119 -3.96 -3.17 -3.78
CA PHE A 119 -5.25 -2.79 -3.21
C PHE A 119 -6.36 -3.75 -3.66
N VAL A 120 -7.03 -4.31 -2.65
CA VAL A 120 -8.19 -5.19 -2.75
C VAL A 120 -9.25 -4.74 -1.72
N PRO A 121 -10.55 -5.02 -1.92
CA PRO A 121 -11.59 -4.59 -1.00
C PRO A 121 -11.35 -4.99 0.47
N GLU A 122 -10.72 -6.14 0.70
CA GLU A 122 -10.50 -6.76 2.01
C GLU A 122 -9.52 -5.96 2.90
N ILE A 123 -8.71 -5.09 2.30
CA ILE A 123 -7.83 -4.18 3.05
C ILE A 123 -8.52 -2.84 3.39
N ILE A 124 -9.78 -2.65 3.00
CA ILE A 124 -10.54 -1.41 3.28
C ILE A 124 -11.53 -1.67 4.41
N GLU A 125 -11.27 -1.08 5.57
CA GLU A 125 -12.15 -1.14 6.74
C GLU A 125 -13.20 -0.02 6.66
N LYS A 126 -14.48 -0.38 6.54
CA LYS A 126 -15.60 0.56 6.60
C LYS A 126 -15.72 1.14 8.01
N ARG A 127 -15.76 2.48 8.14
CA ARG A 127 -15.99 3.14 9.43
C ARG A 127 -17.48 3.27 9.72
N LYS A 128 -17.80 3.49 11.01
CA LYS A 128 -19.15 3.91 11.39
C LYS A 128 -19.48 5.28 10.75
N PRO A 129 -20.74 5.53 10.35
CA PRO A 129 -21.17 6.84 9.90
C PRO A 129 -20.89 7.92 10.95
N LEU A 130 -20.61 9.15 10.50
CA LEU A 130 -20.53 10.29 11.42
C LEU A 130 -21.87 10.55 12.10
N SER A 131 -21.82 11.05 13.34
CA SER A 131 -23.01 11.39 14.13
C SER A 131 -23.89 12.42 13.41
N GLN A 132 -25.18 12.46 13.79
CA GLN A 132 -26.13 13.44 13.24
C GLN A 132 -25.76 14.89 13.59
N SER A 133 -25.01 15.09 14.67
CA SER A 133 -24.48 16.40 15.08
C SER A 133 -23.24 16.85 14.28
N ALA A 134 -22.64 15.98 13.48
CA ALA A 134 -21.44 16.34 12.71
C ALA A 134 -21.79 17.17 11.47
N LYS A 135 -20.88 18.06 11.06
CA LYS A 135 -21.02 18.87 9.83
C LYS A 135 -21.33 18.03 8.58
N ARG A 136 -20.84 16.79 8.53
CA ARG A 136 -21.12 15.81 7.47
C ARG A 136 -21.86 14.60 8.05
N ALA A 137 -23.00 14.85 8.67
CA ALA A 137 -23.83 13.82 9.27
C ALA A 137 -24.05 12.63 8.33
N GLY A 138 -23.95 11.41 8.86
CA GLY A 138 -24.10 10.18 8.08
C GLY A 138 -22.95 9.84 7.13
N TRP A 139 -21.95 10.72 6.95
CA TRP A 139 -20.82 10.41 6.07
C TRP A 139 -20.04 9.19 6.55
N VAL A 140 -19.74 8.27 5.62
CA VAL A 140 -19.04 7.02 5.90
C VAL A 140 -17.64 7.06 5.32
N GLY A 141 -16.65 7.16 6.22
CA GLY A 141 -15.24 7.05 5.87
C GLY A 141 -14.75 5.60 5.83
N CYS A 142 -13.48 5.43 5.51
CA CYS A 142 -12.79 4.15 5.63
C CYS A 142 -11.39 4.28 6.25
N ASN A 143 -10.81 3.14 6.59
CA ASN A 143 -9.38 3.01 6.86
C ASN A 143 -8.78 2.02 5.86
N ILE A 144 -7.52 2.25 5.49
CA ILE A 144 -6.71 1.26 4.75
C ILE A 144 -5.92 0.47 5.78
N LEU A 145 -6.08 -0.86 5.78
CA LEU A 145 -5.41 -1.80 6.67
C LEU A 145 -4.05 -2.18 6.09
N VAL A 146 -3.04 -1.37 6.38
CA VAL A 146 -1.66 -1.53 5.88
C VAL A 146 -1.05 -2.86 6.32
N ASN A 147 -1.40 -3.37 7.50
CA ASN A 147 -0.95 -4.67 7.98
C ASN A 147 -1.46 -5.86 7.16
N LYS A 148 -2.55 -5.70 6.39
CA LYS A 148 -3.07 -6.74 5.50
C LYS A 148 -2.43 -6.71 4.10
N ILE A 149 -1.57 -5.73 3.84
CA ILE A 149 -0.81 -5.65 2.58
C ILE A 149 0.41 -6.57 2.71
N PRO A 150 0.64 -7.48 1.74
CA PRO A 150 1.81 -8.33 1.70
C PRO A 150 3.11 -7.54 1.79
N THR A 151 4.16 -8.16 2.29
CA THR A 151 5.48 -7.50 2.45
C THR A 151 6.01 -6.95 1.13
N GLN A 152 5.82 -7.66 0.02
CA GLN A 152 6.22 -7.23 -1.33
C GLN A 152 5.49 -5.99 -1.85
N GLY A 153 4.40 -5.58 -1.19
CA GLY A 153 3.66 -4.35 -1.49
C GLY A 153 4.01 -3.17 -0.58
N LYS A 154 4.86 -3.37 0.44
CA LYS A 154 5.24 -2.34 1.42
C LYS A 154 6.70 -1.94 1.20
N ILE A 155 6.92 -1.00 0.29
CA ILE A 155 8.26 -0.62 -0.15
C ILE A 155 8.68 0.62 0.64
N PHE A 156 9.62 0.46 1.57
CA PHE A 156 10.08 1.55 2.43
C PHE A 156 11.04 2.47 1.67
N ILE A 157 10.70 3.75 1.61
CA ILE A 157 11.56 4.82 1.10
C ILE A 157 12.33 5.47 2.25
N ILE A 158 11.64 5.64 3.39
CA ILE A 158 12.24 6.07 4.65
C ILE A 158 11.74 5.11 5.73
N LEU A 159 12.66 4.59 6.54
CA LEU A 159 12.36 3.72 7.67
C LEU A 159 13.12 4.17 8.90
N ASN A 160 12.42 4.48 9.98
CA ASN A 160 12.98 4.94 11.25
C ASN A 160 13.95 6.12 11.09
N GLY A 161 13.59 7.08 10.24
CA GLY A 161 14.38 8.27 9.93
C GLY A 161 15.61 8.03 9.05
N LYS A 162 15.76 6.83 8.47
CA LYS A 162 16.82 6.49 7.52
C LYS A 162 16.25 6.40 6.11
N ILE A 163 16.91 7.07 5.16
CA ILE A 163 16.57 7.01 3.74
C ILE A 163 17.09 5.68 3.19
N CYS A 164 16.23 4.92 2.53
CA CYS A 164 16.60 3.69 1.83
C CYS A 164 17.20 4.03 0.45
N ASP A 165 18.04 3.13 -0.08
CA ASP A 165 18.71 3.35 -1.35
C ASP A 165 17.70 3.44 -2.52
N LYS A 166 17.91 4.42 -3.40
CA LYS A 166 16.98 4.72 -4.50
C LYS A 166 16.92 3.57 -5.51
N ASP A 167 18.05 3.00 -5.87
CA ASP A 167 18.13 1.97 -6.90
C ASP A 167 17.53 0.67 -6.36
N ASP A 168 17.77 0.35 -5.08
CA ASP A 168 17.09 -0.74 -4.38
C ASP A 168 15.57 -0.58 -4.36
N ILE A 169 15.07 0.64 -4.06
CA ILE A 169 13.63 0.94 -4.07
C ILE A 169 13.05 0.71 -5.46
N VAL A 170 13.64 1.31 -6.50
CA VAL A 170 13.15 1.18 -7.88
C VAL A 170 13.19 -0.28 -8.33
N ASN A 171 14.24 -1.03 -7.98
CA ASN A 171 14.35 -2.46 -8.25
C ASN A 171 13.26 -3.27 -7.54
N HIS A 172 12.99 -2.99 -6.26
CA HIS A 172 11.90 -3.63 -5.52
C HIS A 172 10.54 -3.30 -6.15
N VAL A 173 10.31 -2.06 -6.58
CA VAL A 173 9.09 -1.68 -7.31
C VAL A 173 8.96 -2.48 -8.60
N ASN A 174 10.03 -2.62 -9.37
CA ASN A 174 10.05 -3.40 -10.62
C ASN A 174 9.76 -4.88 -10.38
N ILE A 175 10.31 -5.45 -9.32
CA ILE A 175 10.00 -6.82 -8.89
C ILE A 175 8.51 -6.93 -8.52
N SER A 176 7.98 -5.97 -7.76
CA SER A 176 6.58 -5.96 -7.35
C SER A 176 5.61 -5.90 -8.54
N ASN A 177 6.03 -5.34 -9.69
CA ASN A 177 5.23 -5.29 -10.91
C ASN A 177 4.89 -6.68 -11.47
N ARG A 178 5.70 -7.70 -11.15
CA ARG A 178 5.40 -9.09 -11.53
C ARG A 178 4.12 -9.60 -10.87
N LEU A 179 3.65 -8.95 -9.80
CA LEU A 179 2.42 -9.28 -9.07
C LEU A 179 1.18 -8.56 -9.61
N ILE A 180 1.30 -7.74 -10.66
CA ILE A 180 0.14 -7.07 -11.27
C ILE A 180 -0.88 -8.10 -11.75
N THR A 181 -2.11 -7.99 -11.24
CA THR A 181 -3.26 -8.81 -11.65
C THR A 181 -4.46 -7.90 -11.83
N LYS A 182 -5.03 -7.87 -13.05
CA LYS A 182 -6.14 -6.96 -13.40
C LYS A 182 -7.47 -7.37 -12.78
N ASP A 183 -7.81 -8.65 -12.82
CA ASP A 183 -9.06 -9.16 -12.25
C ASP A 183 -9.02 -9.06 -10.71
N ILE A 184 -10.06 -8.48 -10.12
CA ILE A 184 -10.11 -8.19 -8.69
C ILE A 184 -10.18 -9.47 -7.86
N LYS A 185 -10.89 -10.50 -8.34
CA LYS A 185 -11.01 -11.79 -7.63
C LYS A 185 -9.68 -12.53 -7.63
N SER A 186 -9.00 -12.57 -8.78
CA SER A 186 -7.68 -13.18 -8.92
C SER A 186 -6.61 -12.42 -8.13
N ARG A 187 -6.71 -11.09 -8.07
CA ARG A 187 -5.85 -10.26 -7.22
C ARG A 187 -6.08 -10.60 -5.74
N GLY A 188 -7.33 -10.69 -5.28
CA GLY A 188 -7.66 -11.10 -3.91
C GLY A 188 -6.99 -12.42 -3.52
N TRP A 189 -7.12 -13.45 -4.36
CA TRP A 189 -6.43 -14.73 -4.13
C TRP A 189 -4.92 -14.61 -4.06
N LEU A 190 -4.30 -13.89 -4.99
CA LEU A 190 -2.86 -13.70 -5.03
C LEU A 190 -2.35 -13.02 -3.75
N ILE A 191 -3.04 -11.96 -3.31
CA ILE A 191 -2.70 -11.20 -2.11
C ILE A 191 -2.81 -12.07 -0.86
N GLU A 192 -3.87 -12.87 -0.75
CA GLU A 192 -4.06 -13.74 0.42
C GLU A 192 -3.02 -14.88 0.47
N ILE A 193 -2.67 -15.46 -0.68
CA ILE A 193 -1.60 -16.47 -0.73
C ILE A 193 -0.24 -15.87 -0.40
N LEU A 194 0.07 -14.65 -0.86
CA LEU A 194 1.30 -13.96 -0.46
C LEU A 194 1.35 -13.71 1.05
N ASN A 195 0.22 -13.31 1.67
CA ASN A 195 0.14 -13.16 3.11
C ASN A 195 0.40 -14.48 3.84
N CYS A 196 -0.17 -15.60 3.38
CA CYS A 196 0.13 -16.94 3.93
C CYS A 196 1.63 -17.26 3.84
N ILE A 197 2.25 -17.05 2.67
CA ILE A 197 3.69 -17.28 2.47
C ILE A 197 4.53 -16.39 3.39
N ASN A 198 4.14 -15.12 3.58
CA ASN A 198 4.81 -14.19 4.47
C ASN A 198 4.72 -14.55 5.95
N LEU A 199 3.69 -15.31 6.37
CA LEU A 199 3.55 -15.79 7.74
C LEU A 199 4.45 -16.99 8.05
N ILE A 200 4.87 -17.74 7.03
CA ILE A 200 5.85 -18.81 7.20
C ILE A 200 7.21 -18.16 7.49
N PRO A 201 7.91 -18.46 8.60
CA PRO A 201 9.12 -17.74 8.99
C PRO A 201 10.35 -18.09 8.14
N THR A 202 10.38 -19.29 7.57
CA THR A 202 11.53 -19.80 6.80
C THR A 202 11.50 -19.32 5.35
N VAL A 203 12.69 -19.25 4.73
CA VAL A 203 12.85 -18.95 3.29
C VAL A 203 12.33 -20.13 2.46
N ASP A 204 12.67 -21.34 2.87
CA ASP A 204 12.18 -22.58 2.28
C ASP A 204 10.93 -23.04 3.02
N PHE A 205 9.91 -23.44 2.27
CA PHE A 205 8.62 -23.89 2.81
C PHE A 205 8.05 -25.03 1.95
N ASN A 206 7.06 -25.73 2.48
CA ASN A 206 6.46 -26.87 1.82
C ASN A 206 4.95 -26.68 1.59
N LEU A 207 4.36 -27.60 0.84
CA LEU A 207 2.94 -27.55 0.50
C LEU A 207 2.03 -27.78 1.72
N THR A 208 2.49 -28.54 2.71
CA THR A 208 1.77 -28.77 3.96
C THR A 208 1.69 -27.48 4.78
N ASP A 209 2.78 -26.70 4.88
CA ASP A 209 2.77 -25.39 5.54
C ASP A 209 1.70 -24.47 4.93
N MET A 210 1.49 -24.56 3.61
CA MET A 210 0.46 -23.80 2.92
C MET A 210 -0.95 -24.32 3.20
N TYR A 211 -1.11 -25.62 3.44
CA TYR A 211 -2.40 -26.24 3.78
C TYR A 211 -2.85 -25.94 5.20
N ASP A 212 -1.95 -25.58 6.11
CA ASP A 212 -2.32 -25.08 7.44
C ASP A 212 -3.17 -23.79 7.39
N PHE A 213 -3.12 -23.05 6.28
CA PHE A 213 -3.94 -21.87 6.05
C PHE A 213 -5.30 -22.16 5.39
N GLU A 214 -5.65 -23.43 5.12
CA GLU A 214 -6.87 -23.81 4.40
C GLU A 214 -8.13 -23.22 5.04
N ASP A 215 -8.33 -23.39 6.35
CA ASP A 215 -9.51 -22.89 7.06
C ASP A 215 -9.60 -21.36 7.03
N CYS A 216 -8.46 -20.69 7.13
CA CYS A 216 -8.38 -19.23 7.04
C CYS A 216 -8.78 -18.74 5.65
N LEU A 217 -8.26 -19.39 4.60
CA LEU A 217 -8.57 -19.08 3.21
C LEU A 217 -10.03 -19.39 2.87
N HIS A 218 -10.58 -20.50 3.37
CA HIS A 218 -11.98 -20.86 3.15
C HIS A 218 -12.93 -19.81 3.71
N LYS A 219 -12.67 -19.29 4.92
CA LYS A 219 -13.46 -18.21 5.53
C LYS A 219 -13.45 -16.91 4.70
N LYS A 220 -12.37 -16.64 3.96
CA LYS A 220 -12.26 -15.48 3.07
C LYS A 220 -12.93 -15.70 1.71
N PHE A 221 -12.89 -16.93 1.22
CA PHE A 221 -13.40 -17.31 -0.10
C PHE A 221 -14.47 -18.40 0.02
N LEU A 222 -15.58 -18.07 0.69
CA LEU A 222 -16.67 -19.00 1.05
C LEU A 222 -17.24 -19.79 -0.14
N ASN A 223 -17.19 -19.22 -1.34
CA ASN A 223 -17.71 -19.85 -2.56
C ASN A 223 -16.73 -20.83 -3.21
N ASN A 224 -15.55 -21.07 -2.63
CA ASN A 224 -14.55 -21.99 -3.17
C ASN A 224 -14.44 -23.26 -2.32
N ASN A 225 -14.94 -24.37 -2.88
CA ASN A 225 -14.91 -25.70 -2.25
C ASN A 225 -13.59 -26.46 -2.52
N ASN A 226 -12.65 -25.87 -3.25
CA ASN A 226 -11.41 -26.53 -3.69
C ASN A 226 -10.16 -25.73 -3.28
N ILE A 227 -10.06 -25.38 -1.99
CA ILE A 227 -9.02 -24.49 -1.45
C ILE A 227 -7.61 -25.02 -1.72
N ARG A 228 -7.31 -26.29 -1.42
CA ARG A 228 -5.98 -26.88 -1.69
C ARG A 228 -5.59 -26.83 -3.16
N ALA A 229 -6.55 -27.05 -4.07
CA ALA A 229 -6.30 -26.93 -5.50
C ALA A 229 -5.99 -25.48 -5.89
N LYS A 230 -6.73 -24.53 -5.31
CA LYS A 230 -6.50 -23.11 -5.52
C LYS A 230 -5.14 -22.66 -4.99
N ILE A 231 -4.72 -23.14 -3.82
CA ILE A 231 -3.36 -22.92 -3.27
C ILE A 231 -2.31 -23.36 -4.29
N ARG A 232 -2.39 -24.61 -4.79
CA ARG A 232 -1.44 -25.14 -5.79
C ARG A 232 -1.42 -24.28 -7.06
N GLN A 233 -2.58 -23.86 -7.55
CA GLN A 233 -2.68 -22.97 -8.72
C GLN A 233 -1.98 -21.62 -8.46
N GLN A 234 -2.19 -21.00 -7.29
CA GLN A 234 -1.57 -19.72 -6.97
C GLN A 234 -0.05 -19.85 -6.78
N LEU A 235 0.45 -20.95 -6.22
CA LEU A 235 1.89 -21.21 -6.14
C LEU A 235 2.53 -21.34 -7.54
N GLN A 236 1.85 -21.97 -8.50
CA GLN A 236 2.32 -22.02 -9.90
C GLN A 236 2.40 -20.62 -10.51
N ILE A 237 1.38 -19.78 -10.30
CA ILE A 237 1.37 -18.39 -10.76
C ILE A 237 2.54 -17.60 -10.15
N LEU A 238 2.79 -17.75 -8.85
CA LEU A 238 3.90 -17.08 -8.16
C LEU A 238 5.27 -17.55 -8.66
N ARG A 239 5.41 -18.85 -8.97
CA ARG A 239 6.62 -19.39 -9.60
C ARG A 239 6.85 -18.78 -10.98
N ASP A 240 5.84 -18.75 -11.82
CA ASP A 240 5.95 -18.23 -13.19
C ASP A 240 6.27 -16.73 -13.19
N ARG A 241 5.86 -16.02 -12.13
CA ARG A 241 6.18 -14.62 -11.85
C ARG A 241 7.51 -14.41 -11.13
N LYS A 242 8.30 -15.46 -10.93
CA LYS A 242 9.61 -15.44 -10.26
C LYS A 242 9.55 -14.81 -8.87
N ILE A 243 8.49 -15.12 -8.11
CA ILE A 243 8.31 -14.72 -6.71
C ILE A 243 8.76 -15.84 -5.77
N ILE A 244 8.50 -17.08 -6.18
CA ILE A 244 8.96 -18.29 -5.51
C ILE A 244 9.62 -19.23 -6.52
N GLU A 245 10.40 -20.17 -6.03
CA GLU A 245 11.00 -21.26 -6.80
C GLU A 245 10.39 -22.60 -6.39
N PHE A 246 10.25 -23.53 -7.33
CA PHE A 246 9.87 -24.92 -7.03
C PHE A 246 11.15 -25.76 -7.00
N ILE A 247 11.61 -26.13 -5.81
CA ILE A 247 12.90 -26.82 -5.61
C ILE A 247 12.73 -28.33 -5.80
N ALA A 248 11.62 -28.88 -5.32
CA ALA A 248 11.27 -30.28 -5.44
C ALA A 248 9.75 -30.45 -5.34
N ARG A 249 9.26 -31.68 -5.47
CA ARG A 249 7.83 -31.99 -5.32
C ARG A 249 7.33 -31.52 -3.95
N GLY A 250 6.45 -30.51 -3.96
CA GLY A 250 5.86 -29.94 -2.74
C GLY A 250 6.81 -29.10 -1.89
N LYS A 251 7.98 -28.70 -2.41
CA LYS A 251 8.96 -27.84 -1.73
C LYS A 251 9.22 -26.56 -2.53
N TYR A 252 9.22 -25.43 -1.85
CA TYR A 252 9.26 -24.10 -2.42
C TYR A 252 10.29 -23.23 -1.71
N ARG A 253 10.81 -22.21 -2.39
CA ARG A 253 11.71 -21.19 -1.84
C ARG A 253 11.21 -19.80 -2.17
N LYS A 254 11.21 -18.91 -1.19
CA LYS A 254 10.94 -17.48 -1.42
C LYS A 254 12.14 -16.85 -2.10
N ILE A 255 11.89 -16.11 -3.18
CA ILE A 255 12.94 -15.36 -3.88
C ILE A 255 12.94 -13.89 -3.42
N ILE A 256 11.78 -13.38 -2.99
CA ILE A 256 11.52 -11.97 -2.64
C ILE A 256 10.71 -11.88 -1.35
#